data_AF-A0A7W9LA22-F1
#
_entry.id   AF-A0A7W9LA22-F1
#
_cell.length_a   1.000
_cell.length_b   1.000
_cell.length_c   1.000
_cell.angle_alpha   90.00
_cell.angle_beta   90.00
_cell.angle_gamma   90.00
#
_symmetry.space_group_name_H-M   'P 1'
#
loop_
_entity.id
_entity.type
_entity.pdbx_description
1 polymer ?
#
loop_
_entity_poly.entity_id
_entity_poly.type
_entity_poly.pdbx_seq_one_letter_code
_entity_poly.pdbx_strand_id
1 'polypeptide(L)'
;MKAKLGVSALVLLFLGGLWLVAAPFAVGYQGRGAAYVDATVNDLWLGGAIAAVSFVSLVIYAADALRELAHRDVLIAEHRSEGRDGRPRSAAGPSRHSDS
;
A
#
# COMPACT_ATOMS: atom_id res chain seq x y z
N MET A 1 -6.16 2.08 13.91
CA MET A 1 -5.06 1.55 14.76
C MET A 1 -4.56 0.18 14.28
N LYS A 2 -5.44 -0.80 14.03
CA LYS A 2 -5.06 -2.16 13.57
C LYS A 2 -4.20 -2.19 12.30
N ALA A 3 -4.51 -1.36 11.30
CA ALA A 3 -3.71 -1.28 10.06
C ALA A 3 -2.26 -0.82 10.30
N LYS A 4 -2.04 0.16 11.21
CA LYS A 4 -0.69 0.64 11.54
C LYS A 4 0.13 -0.47 12.22
N LEU A 5 -0.51 -1.25 13.09
CA LEU A 5 0.13 -2.40 13.75
C LEU A 5 0.52 -3.49 12.74
N GLY A 6 -0.34 -3.80 11.77
CA GLY A 6 -0.06 -4.78 10.72
C GLY A 6 1.12 -4.36 9.84
N VAL A 7 1.13 -3.10 9.38
CA VAL A 7 2.24 -2.58 8.56
C VAL A 7 3.54 -2.55 9.36
N SER A 8 3.52 -2.09 10.62
CA SER A 8 4.71 -2.12 11.49
C SER A 8 5.23 -3.54 11.69
N ALA A 9 4.36 -4.53 11.90
CA ALA A 9 4.75 -5.93 12.01
C ALA A 9 5.41 -6.44 10.71
N LEU A 10 4.85 -6.12 9.55
CA LEU A 10 5.44 -6.48 8.25
C LEU A 10 6.81 -5.84 8.02
N VAL A 11 6.99 -4.57 8.40
CA VAL A 11 8.28 -3.90 8.32
C VAL A 11 9.30 -4.56 9.25
N LEU A 12 8.93 -4.87 10.48
CA LEU A 12 9.81 -5.55 11.43
C LEU A 12 10.18 -6.95 10.96
N LEU A 13 9.22 -7.71 10.42
CA LEU A 13 9.47 -9.02 9.83
C LEU A 13 10.41 -8.93 8.63
N PHE A 14 10.19 -7.96 7.74
CA PHE A 14 11.07 -7.73 6.59
C PHE A 14 12.51 -7.45 7.04
N LEU A 15 12.70 -6.52 7.97
CA LEU A 15 14.02 -6.17 8.51
C LEU A 15 14.64 -7.35 9.28
N GLY A 16 13.85 -8.11 10.02
CA GLY A 16 14.30 -9.32 10.71
C GLY A 16 14.74 -10.42 9.75
N GLY A 17 14.01 -10.61 8.64
CA GLY A 17 14.40 -11.54 7.58
C GLY A 17 15.71 -11.13 6.89
N LEU A 18 15.87 -9.84 6.57
CA LEU A 18 17.13 -9.31 6.05
C LEU A 18 18.28 -9.48 7.05
N TRP A 19 18.02 -9.27 8.34
CA TRP A 19 19.00 -9.50 9.38
C TRP A 19 19.43 -10.97 9.43
N LEU A 20 18.51 -11.93 9.38
CA LEU A 20 18.86 -13.36 9.34
C LEU A 20 19.77 -13.68 8.16
N VAL A 21 19.50 -13.12 6.97
CA VAL A 21 20.38 -13.30 5.80
C VAL A 21 21.78 -12.73 6.04
N ALA A 22 21.88 -11.59 6.74
CA ALA A 22 23.16 -10.92 7.01
C ALA A 22 23.91 -11.49 8.23
N ALA A 23 23.21 -12.07 9.20
CA ALA A 23 23.74 -12.46 10.50
C ALA A 23 24.93 -13.42 10.44
N PRO A 24 24.96 -14.46 9.59
CA PRO A 24 26.11 -15.38 9.50
C PRO A 24 27.42 -14.67 9.20
N PHE A 25 27.36 -13.63 8.37
CA PHE A 25 28.52 -12.87 7.93
C PHE A 25 28.87 -11.74 8.90
N ALA A 26 27.85 -11.08 9.46
CA ALA A 26 28.03 -9.97 10.40
C ALA A 26 28.55 -10.43 11.76
N VAL A 27 28.04 -11.56 12.26
CA VAL A 27 28.44 -12.15 13.55
C VAL A 27 29.67 -13.04 13.40
N GLY A 28 29.92 -13.58 12.20
CA GLY A 28 31.17 -14.27 11.87
C GLY A 28 31.20 -15.76 12.20
N TYR A 29 30.03 -16.40 12.42
CA TYR A 29 29.98 -17.86 12.52
C TYR A 29 30.03 -18.55 11.14
N GLN A 30 29.79 -17.82 10.04
CA GLN A 30 30.13 -18.28 8.70
C GLN A 30 31.57 -17.89 8.35
N GLY A 31 32.47 -18.89 8.29
CA GLY A 31 33.85 -18.69 7.87
C GLY A 31 33.97 -18.23 6.41
N ARG A 32 34.86 -17.27 6.14
CA ARG A 32 35.14 -16.81 4.77
C ARG A 32 35.84 -17.91 3.97
N GLY A 33 35.30 -18.23 2.79
CA GLY A 33 35.84 -19.27 1.91
C GLY A 33 35.56 -20.71 2.39
N ALA A 34 34.90 -20.88 3.53
CA ALA A 34 34.43 -22.18 3.99
C ALA A 34 33.10 -22.54 3.34
N ALA A 35 32.79 -23.83 3.29
CA ALA A 35 31.44 -24.29 2.98
C ALA A 35 30.43 -23.69 3.98
N TYR A 36 29.19 -23.52 3.54
CA TYR A 36 28.15 -23.00 4.42
C TYR A 36 27.85 -24.01 5.51
N VAL A 37 27.91 -23.56 6.76
CA VAL A 37 27.45 -24.36 7.90
C VAL A 37 25.94 -24.43 7.89
N ASP A 38 25.37 -25.46 8.49
CA ASP A 38 23.91 -25.70 8.51
C ASP A 38 23.14 -24.47 9.05
N ALA A 39 23.71 -23.78 10.04
CA ALA A 39 23.14 -22.54 10.57
C ALA A 39 23.01 -21.45 9.49
N THR A 40 24.05 -21.23 8.69
CA THR A 40 24.03 -20.26 7.58
C THR A 40 22.99 -20.63 6.54
N VAL A 41 22.90 -21.91 6.17
CA VAL A 41 21.90 -22.37 5.20
C VAL A 41 20.49 -22.12 5.72
N ASN A 42 20.23 -22.45 6.99
CA ASN A 42 18.95 -22.20 7.64
C ASN A 42 18.60 -20.70 7.66
N ASP A 43 19.54 -19.85 8.05
CA ASP A 43 19.32 -18.41 8.17
C ASP A 43 19.07 -17.75 6.80
N LEU A 44 19.74 -18.21 5.75
CA LEU A 44 19.50 -17.74 4.38
C LEU A 44 18.10 -18.13 3.88
N TRP A 45 17.69 -19.38 4.08
CA TRP A 45 16.36 -19.84 3.66
C TRP A 45 15.25 -19.19 4.46
N LEU A 46 15.35 -19.21 5.78
CA LEU A 46 14.33 -18.66 6.67
C LEU A 46 14.27 -17.13 6.56
N GLY A 47 15.42 -16.46 6.61
CA GLY A 47 15.53 -15.02 6.45
C GLY A 47 15.04 -14.55 5.09
N GLY A 48 15.46 -15.22 4.01
CA GLY A 48 15.01 -14.93 2.66
C GLY A 48 13.51 -15.11 2.48
N ALA A 49 12.93 -16.20 2.99
CA ALA A 49 11.49 -16.45 2.93
C ALA A 49 10.68 -15.40 3.69
N ILE A 50 11.09 -15.08 4.93
CA ILE A 50 10.43 -14.06 5.75
C ILE A 50 10.49 -12.69 5.07
N ALA A 51 11.66 -12.31 4.55
CA ALA A 51 11.84 -11.04 3.85
C ALA A 51 10.96 -11.00 2.58
N ALA A 52 10.97 -12.04 1.75
CA ALA A 52 10.19 -12.09 0.53
C ALA A 52 8.68 -11.98 0.78
N VAL A 53 8.13 -12.78 1.70
CA VAL A 53 6.69 -12.77 2.02
C VAL A 53 6.26 -11.43 2.60
N SER A 54 7.07 -10.87 3.51
CA SER A 54 6.77 -9.58 4.12
C SER A 54 6.81 -8.44 3.10
N PHE A 55 7.80 -8.46 2.20
CA PHE A 55 7.93 -7.49 1.12
C PHE A 55 6.76 -7.54 0.15
N VAL A 56 6.38 -8.74 -0.33
CA VAL A 56 5.23 -8.91 -1.22
C VAL A 56 3.96 -8.39 -0.54
N SER A 57 3.78 -8.68 0.75
CA SER A 57 2.63 -8.20 1.52
C SER A 57 2.61 -6.67 1.62
N LEU A 58 3.77 -6.03 1.83
CA LEU A 58 3.90 -4.57 1.84
C LEU A 58 3.60 -3.95 0.46
N VAL A 59 4.05 -4.58 -0.63
CA VAL A 59 3.77 -4.12 -1.99
C VAL A 59 2.28 -4.21 -2.29
N ILE A 60 1.64 -5.32 -1.95
CA ILE A 60 0.18 -5.50 -2.12
C ILE A 60 -0.56 -4.43 -1.30
N TYR A 61 -0.19 -4.25 -0.03
CA TYR A 61 -0.80 -3.24 0.82
C TYR A 61 -0.65 -1.82 0.27
N ALA A 62 0.54 -1.46 -0.21
CA ALA A 62 0.80 -0.16 -0.81
C ALA A 62 0.01 0.04 -2.10
N ALA A 63 -0.06 -0.97 -2.97
CA ALA A 63 -0.86 -0.93 -4.19
C ALA A 63 -2.34 -0.73 -3.89
N ASP A 64 -2.88 -1.42 -2.90
CA ASP A 64 -4.28 -1.30 -2.50
C ASP A 64 -4.59 0.08 -1.90
N ALA A 65 -3.68 0.59 -1.05
CA ALA A 65 -3.79 1.94 -0.50
C ALA A 65 -3.75 3.04 -1.59
N LEU A 66 -2.90 2.88 -2.61
CA LEU A 66 -2.83 3.81 -3.74
C LEU A 66 -4.07 3.75 -4.63
N ARG A 67 -4.62 2.55 -4.86
CA ARG A 67 -5.88 2.36 -5.61
C ARG A 67 -7.04 3.05 -4.90
N GLU A 68 -7.16 2.88 -3.59
CA GLU A 68 -8.20 3.52 -2.80
C GLU A 68 -8.13 5.05 -2.88
N LEU A 69 -6.92 5.63 -2.83
CA LEU A 69 -6.72 7.07 -2.98
C LEU A 69 -7.11 7.55 -4.39
N ALA A 70 -6.69 6.83 -5.43
CA ALA A 70 -7.02 7.17 -6.81
C ALA A 70 -8.53 7.14 -7.06
N HIS A 71 -9.27 6.17 -6.51
CA HIS A 71 -10.72 6.11 -6.64
C HIS A 71 -11.43 7.26 -5.91
N ARG A 72 -10.93 7.70 -4.75
CA ARG A 72 -11.50 8.85 -4.02
C ARG A 72 -11.35 10.16 -4.78
N ASP A 73 -10.20 10.38 -5.41
CA ASP A 73 -9.95 11.61 -6.17
C ASP A 73 -10.90 11.74 -7.37
N VAL A 74 -11.21 10.63 -8.04
CA VAL A 74 -12.17 10.60 -9.15
C VAL A 74 -13.58 11.00 -8.68
N LEU A 75 -14.04 10.47 -7.54
CA LEU A 75 -15.37 10.81 -6.99
C LEU A 75 -15.48 12.28 -6.57
N ILE A 76 -14.41 12.85 -6.02
CA ILE A 76 -14.37 14.28 -5.66
C ILE A 76 -14.38 15.17 -6.91
N ALA A 77 -13.69 14.75 -7.98
CA ALA A 77 -13.67 15.46 -9.24
C ALA A 77 -15.06 15.49 -9.90
N GLU A 78 -15.77 14.36 -9.90
CA GLU A 78 -17.12 14.21 -10.47
C GLU A 78 -18.15 15.07 -9.71
N HIS A 79 -18.13 15.03 -8.37
CA HIS A 79 -19.04 15.84 -7.55
C HIS A 79 -18.80 17.35 -7.72
N ARG A 80 -17.55 17.77 -7.95
CA ARG A 80 -17.19 19.17 -8.25
C ARG A 80 -17.71 19.60 -9.62
N SER A 81 -17.74 18.72 -10.61
CA SER A 81 -18.31 19.03 -11.93
C SER A 81 -19.83 19.17 -11.90
N GLU A 82 -20.54 18.33 -11.15
CA GLU A 82 -22.01 18.41 -11.01
C GLU A 82 -22.44 19.69 -10.26
N GLY A 83 -21.73 20.07 -9.20
CA GLY A 83 -22.00 21.32 -8.47
C GLY A 83 -21.71 22.59 -9.27
N ARG A 84 -20.88 22.51 -10.33
CA ARG A 84 -20.56 23.65 -11.21
C ARG A 84 -21.54 23.81 -12.37
N ASP A 85 -22.21 22.74 -12.76
CA ASP A 85 -23.27 22.78 -13.79
C ASP A 85 -24.66 23.02 -13.20
N GLY A 86 -24.72 23.41 -11.91
CA GLY A 86 -25.90 23.92 -11.22
C GLY A 86 -26.41 25.27 -11.75
N ARG A 87 -26.60 25.40 -13.07
CA ARG A 87 -27.53 26.40 -13.61
C ARG A 87 -28.92 26.05 -13.10
N PRO A 88 -29.59 26.92 -12.33
CA PRO A 88 -31.01 26.80 -12.18
C PRO A 88 -31.62 27.09 -13.56
N ARG A 89 -32.22 26.09 -14.21
CA ARG A 89 -33.31 26.34 -15.16
C ARG A 89 -34.53 26.80 -14.36
N SER A 90 -34.42 27.98 -13.74
CA SER A 90 -35.57 28.70 -13.20
C SER A 90 -36.07 29.66 -14.27
N ALA A 91 -37.26 29.36 -14.76
CA ALA A 91 -38.27 30.34 -15.16
C ALA A 91 -37.90 31.36 -16.25
N ALA A 92 -37.86 30.92 -17.51
CA ALA A 92 -38.52 31.71 -18.55
C ALA A 92 -40.03 31.47 -18.36
N GLY A 93 -40.69 32.45 -17.73
CA GLY A 93 -42.02 32.32 -17.14
C GLY A 93 -43.14 31.95 -18.11
N PRO A 94 -44.27 31.43 -17.60
CA PRO A 94 -45.49 31.33 -18.38
C PRO A 94 -45.97 32.75 -18.68
N SER A 95 -45.85 33.17 -19.95
CA SER A 95 -46.55 34.33 -20.48
C SER A 95 -48.04 34.13 -20.21
N ARG A 96 -48.59 35.03 -19.39
CA ARG A 96 -49.97 35.04 -18.92
C ARG A 96 -51.00 34.87 -20.05
N HIS A 97 -52.02 34.08 -19.74
CA HIS A 97 -53.45 34.29 -20.03
C HIS A 97 -53.80 35.73 -20.47
N SER A 98 -54.46 35.95 -21.62
CA SER A 98 -55.90 35.86 -21.91
C SER A 98 -56.47 37.26 -22.17
N ASP A 99 -57.22 37.37 -23.28
CA ASP A 99 -58.37 38.24 -23.53
C ASP A 99 -58.26 39.76 -23.29
N SER A 100 -58.26 40.52 -24.39
CA SER A 100 -59.33 41.49 -24.78
C SER A 100 -58.93 42.25 -26.05
#